data_AF-A0A8D8WEE6-F1
#
_entry.id   AF-A0A8D8WEE6-F1
#
_cell.length_a   1.000
_cell.length_b   1.000
_cell.length_c   1.000
_cell.angle_alpha   90.00
_cell.angle_beta   90.00
_cell.angle_gamma   90.00
#
_symmetry.space_group_name_H-M   'P 1'
#
loop_
_entity.id
_entity.type
_entity.pdbx_description
1 polymer ?
#
loop_
_entity_poly.entity_id
_entity_poly.type
_entity_poly.pdbx_seq_one_letter_code
_entity_poly.pdbx_strand_id
1 'polypeptide(L)'
;MPQHPCNAIIQKPHPPRSIRHTARRNSTLARGTRNVFDLDEVEYKAGIKTIHCNAIDDAVANFAPNHELNTPPPEVAKEERQLPRKTRSTLAQLRSGWCKILNSYQHRIDNRIANICPECGLGPHDVAHLFTCSRAPTNLTLTDLWKHPREAALFLKLPTDEDEEMDA
;
A
#
# COMPACT_ATOMS: atom_id res chain seq x y z
N MET A 1 0.98 54.30 3.34
CA MET A 1 0.52 53.97 4.72
C MET A 1 1.53 53.05 5.42
N PRO A 2 2.69 53.56 5.88
CA PRO A 2 3.75 52.71 6.45
C PRO A 2 3.49 52.22 7.89
N GLN A 3 2.58 52.88 8.62
CA GLN A 3 2.36 52.66 10.06
C GLN A 3 1.13 51.79 10.38
N HIS A 4 0.54 51.12 9.39
CA HIS A 4 -0.58 50.22 9.64
C HIS A 4 -0.08 48.93 10.31
N PRO A 5 -0.72 48.42 11.38
CA PRO A 5 -0.26 47.23 12.10
C PRO A 5 -0.13 45.98 11.22
N CYS A 6 -0.90 45.88 10.14
CA CYS A 6 -0.78 44.78 9.16
C CYS A 6 0.26 45.01 8.04
N ASN A 7 0.98 46.13 8.01
CA ASN A 7 2.00 46.41 6.98
C ASN A 7 3.13 45.35 7.00
N ALA A 8 3.48 44.86 8.19
CA ALA A 8 4.45 43.79 8.39
C ALA A 8 4.01 42.43 7.81
N ILE A 9 2.71 42.22 7.55
CA ILE A 9 2.19 40.99 6.93
C ILE A 9 2.28 41.09 5.40
N ILE A 10 2.01 42.28 4.86
CA ILE A 10 2.04 42.55 3.42
C ILE A 10 3.47 42.52 2.88
N GLN A 11 4.45 42.95 3.67
CA GLN A 11 5.86 42.95 3.28
C GLN A 11 6.56 41.59 3.41
N LYS A 12 5.91 40.57 3.99
CA LYS A 12 6.51 39.22 4.03
C LYS A 12 6.56 38.66 2.61
N PRO A 13 7.72 38.15 2.15
CA PRO A 13 7.77 37.43 0.88
C PRO A 13 6.75 36.30 0.94
N HIS A 14 5.93 36.17 -0.11
CA HIS A 14 4.98 35.08 -0.18
C HIS A 14 5.72 33.76 0.04
N PRO A 15 5.25 32.89 0.96
CA PRO A 15 5.84 31.56 1.07
C PRO A 15 5.76 30.92 -0.32
N PRO A 16 6.78 30.15 -0.74
CA PRO A 16 6.74 29.44 -2.00
C PRO A 16 5.57 28.46 -1.92
N ARG A 17 4.41 28.89 -2.40
CA ARG A 17 3.24 28.03 -2.51
C ARG A 17 3.63 27.04 -3.60
N SER A 18 4.00 25.83 -3.21
CA SER A 18 4.14 24.70 -4.13
C SER A 18 2.76 24.38 -4.68
N ILE A 19 2.33 25.17 -5.67
CA ILE A 19 1.15 24.86 -6.47
C ILE A 19 1.54 23.64 -7.27
N ARG A 20 0.92 22.50 -6.96
CA ARG A 20 1.08 21.26 -7.72
C ARG A 20 1.07 21.60 -9.21
N HIS A 21 2.14 21.25 -9.92
CA HIS A 21 2.24 21.52 -11.35
C HIS A 21 1.02 20.92 -12.05
N THR A 22 0.30 21.74 -12.81
CA THR A 22 -0.88 21.28 -13.55
C THR A 22 -0.43 20.27 -14.60
N ALA A 23 -1.27 19.27 -14.89
CA ALA A 23 -1.01 18.23 -15.90
C ALA A 23 -0.59 18.80 -17.27
N ARG A 24 -0.99 20.04 -17.57
CA ARG A 24 -0.61 20.81 -18.76
C ARG A 24 0.90 21.05 -18.91
N ARG A 25 1.70 21.00 -17.84
CA ARG A 25 3.17 21.08 -17.89
C ARG A 25 3.87 19.72 -17.96
N ASN A 26 3.15 18.62 -17.78
CA ASN A 26 3.73 17.27 -17.79
C ASN A 26 3.43 16.61 -19.14
N SER A 27 4.29 16.87 -20.13
CA SER A 27 4.09 16.44 -21.53
C SER A 27 4.02 14.93 -21.71
N THR A 28 4.56 14.15 -20.76
CA THR A 28 4.48 12.69 -20.75
C THR A 28 3.06 12.18 -20.48
N LEU A 29 2.33 12.81 -19.55
CA LEU A 29 0.97 12.42 -19.18
C LEU A 29 -0.04 12.69 -20.29
N ALA A 30 0.19 13.74 -21.09
CA ALA A 30 -0.64 14.09 -22.24
C ALA A 30 -0.28 13.28 -23.51
N ARG A 31 0.58 12.26 -23.41
CA ARG A 31 0.94 11.42 -24.56
C ARG A 31 -0.32 10.76 -25.14
N GLY A 32 -0.57 10.99 -26.43
CA GLY A 32 -1.72 10.43 -27.13
C GLY A 32 -3.01 11.25 -27.01
N THR A 33 -3.00 12.41 -26.34
CA THR A 33 -4.13 13.35 -26.42
C THR A 33 -3.99 14.32 -27.59
N ARG A 34 -5.12 14.76 -28.16
CA ARG A 34 -5.15 15.84 -29.15
C ARG A 34 -4.86 17.18 -28.47
N ASN A 35 -3.88 17.92 -28.97
CA ASN A 35 -3.50 19.23 -28.45
C ASN A 35 -4.13 20.34 -29.31
N VAL A 36 -5.47 20.41 -29.27
CA VAL A 36 -6.28 21.36 -30.06
C VAL A 36 -7.20 22.12 -29.11
N PHE A 37 -7.45 23.40 -29.39
CA PHE A 37 -8.26 24.28 -28.53
C PHE A 37 -9.78 24.06 -28.67
N ASP A 38 -10.23 23.42 -29.75
CA ASP A 38 -11.64 23.15 -30.06
C ASP A 38 -11.91 21.64 -30.06
N LEU A 39 -11.76 21.00 -28.90
CA LEU A 39 -12.17 19.60 -28.73
C LEU A 39 -13.69 19.54 -28.55
N ASP A 40 -14.34 18.59 -29.21
CA ASP A 40 -15.71 18.25 -28.86
C ASP A 40 -15.77 17.63 -27.45
N GLU A 41 -16.97 17.55 -26.86
CA GLU A 41 -17.13 17.03 -25.50
C GLU A 41 -16.67 15.55 -25.36
N VAL A 42 -16.83 14.75 -26.42
CA VAL A 42 -16.50 13.33 -26.45
C VAL A 42 -14.98 13.16 -26.43
N GLU A 43 -14.27 13.90 -27.28
CA GLU A 43 -12.82 13.94 -27.42
C GLU A 43 -12.16 14.49 -26.16
N TYR A 44 -12.75 15.52 -25.54
CA TYR A 44 -12.27 16.04 -24.26
C TYR A 44 -12.33 14.97 -23.16
N LYS A 45 -13.47 14.26 -23.02
CA LYS A 45 -13.62 13.16 -22.05
C LYS A 45 -12.67 11.99 -22.36
N ALA A 46 -12.46 11.66 -23.62
CA ALA A 46 -11.50 10.65 -24.04
C ALA A 46 -10.07 11.06 -23.65
N GLY A 47 -9.69 12.32 -23.89
CA GLY A 47 -8.39 12.86 -23.52
C GLY A 47 -8.12 12.80 -22.01
N ILE A 48 -9.12 13.10 -21.18
CA ILE A 48 -9.00 12.93 -19.71
C ILE A 48 -8.75 11.46 -19.34
N LYS A 49 -9.48 10.52 -19.94
CA LYS A 49 -9.26 9.08 -19.69
C LYS A 49 -7.84 8.66 -20.07
N THR A 50 -7.34 9.11 -21.22
CA THR A 50 -5.97 8.83 -21.67
C THR A 50 -4.93 9.38 -20.69
N ILE A 51 -5.09 10.63 -20.25
CA ILE A 51 -4.19 11.24 -19.25
C ILE A 51 -4.19 10.44 -17.95
N HIS A 52 -5.38 10.02 -17.51
CA HIS A 52 -5.53 9.21 -16.30
C HIS A 52 -4.87 7.83 -16.46
N CYS A 53 -5.07 7.13 -17.58
CA CYS A 53 -4.42 5.86 -17.85
C CYS A 53 -2.89 6.01 -17.89
N ASN A 54 -2.36 7.01 -18.59
CA ASN A 54 -0.92 7.29 -18.62
C ASN A 54 -0.38 7.56 -17.20
N ALA A 55 -1.12 8.30 -16.37
CA ALA A 55 -0.73 8.57 -14.99
C ALA A 55 -0.72 7.30 -14.13
N ILE A 56 -1.65 6.37 -14.35
CA ILE A 56 -1.66 5.06 -13.70
C ILE A 56 -0.47 4.23 -14.18
N ASP A 57 -0.23 4.14 -15.48
CA ASP A 57 0.86 3.35 -16.06
C ASP A 57 2.22 3.83 -15.54
N ASP A 58 2.44 5.15 -15.52
CA ASP A 58 3.63 5.76 -14.96
C ASP A 58 3.75 5.48 -13.45
N ALA A 59 2.64 5.56 -12.70
CA ALA A 59 2.65 5.27 -11.26
C ALA A 59 2.95 3.79 -10.96
N VAL A 60 2.40 2.87 -11.74
CA VAL A 60 2.63 1.42 -11.60
C VAL A 60 4.06 1.08 -11.98
N ALA A 61 4.60 1.66 -13.06
CA ALA A 61 5.98 1.45 -13.48
C ALA A 61 7.01 1.97 -12.46
N ASN A 62 6.68 3.07 -11.77
CA ASN A 62 7.55 3.69 -10.77
C ASN A 62 7.20 3.30 -9.32
N PHE A 63 6.34 2.29 -9.12
CA PHE A 63 5.96 1.88 -7.78
C PHE A 63 7.17 1.33 -7.04
N ALA A 64 7.39 1.79 -5.80
CA ALA A 64 8.47 1.27 -4.99
C ALA A 64 8.29 -0.25 -4.78
N PRO A 65 9.36 -1.05 -4.81
CA PRO A 65 9.29 -2.47 -4.48
C PRO A 65 8.62 -2.67 -3.11
N ASN A 66 7.88 -3.77 -2.97
CA ASN A 66 7.25 -4.11 -1.70
C ASN A 66 8.33 -4.31 -0.63
N HIS A 67 8.13 -3.72 0.55
CA HIS A 67 9.12 -3.74 1.64
C HIS A 67 9.51 -5.17 2.06
N GLU A 68 8.54 -6.10 2.10
CA GLU A 68 8.79 -7.47 2.54
C GLU A 68 9.45 -8.30 1.42
N LEU A 69 9.00 -8.15 0.17
CA LEU A 69 9.50 -8.95 -0.97
C LEU A 69 10.75 -8.36 -1.65
N ASN A 70 11.05 -7.08 -1.41
CA ASN A 70 12.05 -6.27 -2.16
C ASN A 70 11.89 -6.32 -3.69
N THR A 71 10.71 -6.71 -4.16
CA THR A 71 10.34 -6.80 -5.58
C THR A 71 8.94 -6.22 -5.78
N PRO A 72 8.51 -5.93 -7.01
CA PRO A 72 7.13 -5.58 -7.28
C PRO A 72 6.19 -6.65 -6.71
N PRO A 73 5.12 -6.27 -5.98
CA PRO A 73 4.22 -7.24 -5.39
C PRO A 73 3.56 -8.07 -6.51
N PRO A 74 3.47 -9.40 -6.36
CA PRO A 74 2.78 -10.24 -7.32
C PRO A 74 1.26 -9.99 -7.28
N GLU A 75 0.57 -10.49 -8.31
CA GLU A 75 -0.89 -10.45 -8.33
C GLU A 75 -1.47 -11.27 -7.19
N VAL A 76 -2.49 -10.71 -6.53
CA VAL A 76 -3.20 -11.35 -5.43
C VAL A 76 -4.17 -12.40 -5.98
N ALA A 77 -4.08 -13.63 -5.47
CA ALA A 77 -4.93 -14.73 -5.91
C ALA A 77 -6.43 -14.44 -5.67
N LYS A 78 -7.27 -14.85 -6.62
CA LYS A 78 -8.72 -14.56 -6.62
C LYS A 78 -9.46 -15.21 -5.45
N GLU A 79 -8.95 -16.31 -4.92
CA GLU A 79 -9.51 -17.02 -3.77
C GLU A 79 -9.59 -16.15 -2.50
N GLU A 80 -8.73 -15.13 -2.36
CA GLU A 80 -8.81 -14.20 -1.22
C GLU A 80 -10.17 -13.52 -1.14
N ARG A 81 -10.87 -13.35 -2.26
CA ARG A 81 -12.21 -12.75 -2.27
C ARG A 81 -13.22 -13.53 -1.44
N GLN A 82 -13.04 -14.85 -1.30
CA GLN A 82 -13.93 -15.71 -0.52
C GLN A 82 -13.67 -15.63 0.99
N LEU A 83 -12.47 -15.18 1.40
CA LEU A 83 -12.11 -15.09 2.81
C LEU A 83 -12.91 -13.98 3.53
N PRO A 84 -13.17 -14.16 4.85
CA PRO A 84 -13.74 -13.14 5.71
C PRO A 84 -13.03 -11.80 5.62
N ARG A 85 -13.78 -10.70 5.75
CA ARG A 85 -13.23 -9.33 5.68
C ARG A 85 -12.08 -9.14 6.69
N LYS A 86 -12.20 -9.71 7.88
CA LYS A 86 -11.18 -9.64 8.94
C LYS A 86 -9.86 -10.25 8.45
N THR A 87 -9.92 -11.42 7.86
CA THR A 87 -8.76 -12.16 7.35
C THR A 87 -8.11 -11.46 6.17
N ARG A 88 -8.88 -11.00 5.18
CA ARG A 88 -8.36 -10.19 4.07
C ARG A 88 -7.63 -8.94 4.55
N SER A 89 -8.17 -8.28 5.57
CA SER A 89 -7.55 -7.08 6.16
C SER A 89 -6.23 -7.41 6.85
N THR A 90 -6.18 -8.52 7.59
CA THR A 90 -4.95 -8.99 8.25
C THR A 90 -3.88 -9.39 7.25
N LEU A 91 -4.23 -10.13 6.19
CA LEU A 91 -3.30 -10.51 5.12
C LEU A 91 -2.74 -9.28 4.40
N ALA A 92 -3.59 -8.28 4.08
CA ALA A 92 -3.13 -7.02 3.50
C ALA A 92 -2.15 -6.27 4.43
N GLN A 93 -2.41 -6.26 5.74
CA GLN A 93 -1.48 -5.68 6.71
C GLN A 93 -0.15 -6.42 6.75
N LEU A 94 -0.17 -7.76 6.74
CA LEU A 94 1.04 -8.59 6.72
C LEU A 94 1.87 -8.33 5.45
N ARG A 95 1.25 -8.26 4.27
CA ARG A 95 1.92 -7.92 3.00
C ARG A 95 2.60 -6.56 3.01
N SER A 96 2.20 -5.67 3.91
CA SER A 96 2.81 -4.35 4.06
C SER A 96 3.87 -4.30 5.17
N GLY A 97 3.96 -5.32 6.02
CA GLY A 97 4.80 -5.33 7.22
C GLY A 97 4.23 -4.55 8.40
N TRP A 98 3.01 -4.02 8.31
CA TRP A 98 2.36 -3.18 9.34
C TRP A 98 1.21 -3.91 10.04
N CYS A 99 1.42 -5.17 10.41
CA CYS A 99 0.41 -5.98 11.10
C CYS A 99 0.69 -6.07 12.60
N LYS A 100 -0.34 -5.92 13.43
CA LYS A 100 -0.26 -6.05 14.88
C LYS A 100 0.15 -7.44 15.36
N ILE A 101 0.06 -8.47 14.52
CA ILE A 101 0.54 -9.83 14.84
C ILE A 101 2.08 -9.86 14.96
N LEU A 102 2.77 -8.95 14.30
CA LEU A 102 4.24 -8.90 14.26
C LEU A 102 4.79 -8.12 15.45
N ASN A 103 5.67 -8.74 16.23
CA ASN A 103 6.34 -8.01 17.33
C ASN A 103 7.33 -6.98 16.78
N SER A 104 7.86 -7.16 15.56
CA SER A 104 8.64 -6.13 14.87
C SER A 104 7.85 -4.85 14.60
N TYR A 105 6.55 -4.96 14.30
CA TYR A 105 5.68 -3.81 14.17
C TYR A 105 5.32 -3.22 15.53
N GLN A 106 4.96 -4.07 16.51
CA GLN A 106 4.67 -3.59 17.86
C GLN A 106 5.86 -2.86 18.49
N HIS A 107 7.09 -3.36 18.32
CA HIS A 107 8.32 -2.73 18.80
C HIS A 107 8.57 -1.35 18.19
N ARG A 108 8.19 -1.13 16.93
CA ARG A 108 8.27 0.19 16.27
C ARG A 108 7.30 1.20 16.90
N ILE A 109 6.17 0.74 17.44
CA ILE A 109 5.19 1.60 18.11
C ILE A 109 5.56 1.81 19.58
N ASP A 110 5.92 0.73 20.28
CA ASP A 110 6.31 0.72 21.68
C ASP A 110 7.59 -0.12 21.85
N ASN A 111 8.70 0.58 22.14
CA ASN A 111 10.02 -0.03 22.29
C ASN A 111 10.15 -0.97 23.49
N ARG A 112 9.16 -1.00 24.40
CA ARG A 112 9.12 -1.92 25.54
C ARG A 112 8.80 -3.35 25.11
N ILE A 113 8.14 -3.52 23.97
CA ILE A 113 7.80 -4.82 23.41
C ILE A 113 9.04 -5.35 22.69
N ALA A 114 9.55 -6.51 23.10
CA ALA A 114 10.75 -7.09 22.48
C ALA A 114 10.46 -7.53 21.03
N ASN A 115 11.33 -7.16 20.09
CA ASN A 115 11.26 -7.62 18.70
C ASN A 115 11.80 -9.06 18.54
N ILE A 116 11.15 -9.99 19.22
CA ILE A 116 11.48 -11.42 19.21
C ILE A 116 10.20 -12.23 19.01
N CYS A 117 10.33 -13.38 18.36
CA CYS A 117 9.25 -14.31 18.17
C CYS A 117 8.86 -14.93 19.53
N PRO A 118 7.57 -14.92 19.91
CA PRO A 118 7.13 -15.49 21.17
C PRO A 118 7.27 -17.03 21.21
N GLU A 119 7.34 -17.69 20.05
CA GLU A 119 7.41 -19.16 19.99
C GLU A 119 8.84 -19.68 20.04
N CYS A 120 9.74 -19.14 19.22
CA CYS A 120 11.12 -19.63 19.12
C CYS A 120 12.15 -18.77 19.87
N GLY A 121 11.76 -17.56 20.32
CA GLY A 121 12.65 -16.62 21.01
C GLY A 121 13.68 -15.91 20.12
N LEU A 122 13.68 -16.17 18.82
CA LEU A 122 14.58 -15.52 17.85
C LEU A 122 13.95 -14.24 17.30
N GLY A 123 14.77 -13.25 16.95
CA GLY A 123 14.32 -11.99 16.36
C GLY A 123 15.12 -11.65 15.08
N PRO A 124 14.61 -10.74 14.24
CA PRO A 124 13.35 -10.00 14.39
C PRO A 124 12.09 -10.85 14.14
N HIS A 125 10.97 -10.52 14.80
CA HIS A 125 9.66 -11.15 14.54
C HIS A 125 8.94 -10.40 13.41
N ASP A 126 9.48 -10.52 12.21
CA ASP A 126 8.94 -9.95 10.97
C ASP A 126 8.11 -10.98 10.17
N VAL A 127 7.60 -10.56 9.00
CA VAL A 127 6.73 -11.42 8.19
C VAL A 127 7.49 -12.62 7.66
N ALA A 128 8.76 -12.44 7.25
CA ALA A 128 9.60 -13.52 6.79
C ALA A 128 9.78 -14.60 7.89
N HIS A 129 9.99 -14.16 9.14
CA HIS A 129 10.12 -15.04 10.27
C HIS A 129 8.89 -15.92 10.51
N LEU A 130 7.67 -15.43 10.24
CA LEU A 130 6.46 -16.23 10.39
C LEU A 130 6.52 -17.54 9.59
N PHE A 131 7.15 -17.52 8.41
CA PHE A 131 7.25 -18.68 7.52
C PHE A 131 8.53 -19.49 7.72
N THR A 132 9.56 -18.91 8.33
CA THR A 132 10.85 -19.60 8.61
C THR A 132 11.02 -19.98 10.08
N CYS A 133 9.98 -19.83 10.91
CA CYS A 133 10.03 -20.13 12.34
C CYS A 133 10.27 -21.63 12.57
N SER A 134 11.27 -21.97 13.40
CA SER A 134 11.60 -23.36 13.72
C SER A 134 10.53 -24.07 14.55
N ARG A 135 9.66 -23.34 15.23
CA ARG A 135 8.57 -23.88 16.06
C ARG A 135 7.26 -24.09 15.31
N ALA A 136 7.14 -23.49 14.13
CA ALA A 136 5.99 -23.60 13.25
C ALA A 136 6.49 -23.92 11.83
N PRO A 137 7.00 -25.14 11.58
CA PRO A 137 7.54 -25.50 10.28
C PRO A 137 6.43 -25.50 9.23
N THR A 138 6.70 -24.89 8.08
CA THR A 138 5.79 -24.87 6.93
C THR A 138 6.55 -25.06 5.62
N ASN A 139 5.82 -25.45 4.58
CA ASN A 139 6.29 -25.36 3.19
C ASN A 139 5.96 -24.00 2.55
N LEU A 140 5.26 -23.13 3.27
CA LEU A 140 4.84 -21.82 2.79
C LEU A 140 6.00 -20.84 2.87
N THR A 141 5.99 -19.89 1.96
CA THR A 141 6.96 -18.82 1.83
C THR A 141 6.26 -17.47 1.96
N LEU A 142 7.05 -16.41 2.14
CA LEU A 142 6.56 -15.04 2.16
C LEU A 142 5.66 -14.71 0.94
N THR A 143 5.98 -15.25 -0.23
CA THR A 143 5.24 -15.00 -1.48
C THR A 143 3.83 -15.60 -1.45
N ASP A 144 3.62 -16.62 -0.62
CA ASP A 144 2.34 -17.32 -0.53
C ASP A 144 1.28 -16.49 0.18
N LEU A 145 1.67 -15.42 0.89
CA LEU A 145 0.74 -14.36 1.26
C LEU A 145 -0.02 -13.81 0.06
N TRP A 146 0.55 -13.77 -1.15
CA TRP A 146 -0.16 -13.30 -2.35
C TRP A 146 -0.75 -14.44 -3.17
N LYS A 147 0.01 -15.54 -3.34
CA LYS A 147 -0.34 -16.63 -4.26
C LYS A 147 -1.31 -17.65 -3.67
N HIS A 148 -1.21 -17.91 -2.37
CA HIS A 148 -2.01 -18.90 -1.65
C HIS A 148 -2.57 -18.30 -0.33
N PRO A 149 -3.33 -17.19 -0.41
CA PRO A 149 -3.82 -16.46 0.77
C PRO A 149 -4.71 -17.29 1.68
N ARG A 150 -5.44 -18.30 1.16
CA ARG A 150 -6.21 -19.21 2.01
C ARG A 150 -5.30 -20.10 2.86
N GLU A 151 -4.29 -20.71 2.25
CA GLU A 151 -3.34 -21.57 2.96
C GLU A 151 -2.55 -20.77 4.01
N ALA A 152 -2.14 -19.55 3.67
CA ALA A 152 -1.50 -18.64 4.60
C ALA A 152 -2.43 -18.26 5.77
N ALA A 153 -3.72 -18.02 5.50
CA ALA A 153 -4.70 -17.74 6.56
C ALA A 153 -4.87 -18.92 7.52
N LEU A 154 -4.99 -20.14 6.99
CA LEU A 154 -5.10 -21.36 7.79
C LEU A 154 -3.86 -21.59 8.67
N PHE A 155 -2.66 -21.43 8.10
CA PHE A 155 -1.41 -21.53 8.85
C PHE A 155 -1.35 -20.51 10.00
N LEU A 156 -1.75 -19.26 9.74
CA LEU A 156 -1.79 -18.18 10.71
C LEU A 156 -3.00 -18.24 11.66
N LYS A 157 -3.82 -19.29 11.57
CA LYS A 157 -5.04 -19.49 12.37
C LYS A 157 -5.98 -18.29 12.30
N LEU A 158 -6.09 -17.68 11.12
CA LEU A 158 -7.04 -16.61 10.85
C LEU A 158 -8.39 -17.22 10.46
N PRO A 159 -9.52 -16.54 10.77
CA PRO A 159 -10.84 -17.04 10.40
C PRO A 159 -10.97 -17.28 8.90
N THR A 160 -11.51 -18.42 8.54
CA THR A 160 -11.85 -18.76 7.16
C THR A 160 -13.37 -18.80 6.99
N ASP A 161 -13.82 -18.92 5.76
CA ASP A 161 -15.22 -19.05 5.40
C ASP A 161 -15.90 -20.28 6.01
N GLU A 162 -15.13 -21.31 6.41
CA GLU A 162 -15.63 -22.48 7.14
C GLU A 162 -15.97 -22.17 8.61
N ASP A 163 -15.37 -21.13 9.20
CA ASP A 163 -15.57 -20.77 10.60
C ASP A 163 -16.81 -19.87 10.81
N GLU A 164 -17.28 -19.18 9.77
CA GLU A 164 -18.45 -18.29 9.87
C GLU A 164 -19.79 -19.05 9.85
N GLU A 165 -19.83 -20.31 9.41
CA GLU A 165 -21.06 -21.14 9.39
C GLU A 165 -21.44 -21.73 10.76
N MET A 166 -20.53 -21.70 11.75
CA MET A 166 -20.75 -22.35 13.05
C MET A 166 -21.32 -21.42 14.14
N ASP A 167 -21.36 -20.11 13.88
CA ASP A 167 -21.83 -19.08 14.81
C ASP A 167 -23.18 -18.43 14.37
N ALA A 168 -23.90 -19.03 13.42
CA ALA A 168 -25.17 -18.53 12.86
C ALA A 168 -26.41 -19.30 13.35
#